data_AF-A0A7K2MXX3-F1
#
_entry.id   AF-A0A7K2MXX3-F1
#
_cell.length_a   1.000
_cell.length_b   1.000
_cell.length_c   1.000
_cell.angle_alpha   90.00
_cell.angle_beta   90.00
_cell.angle_gamma   90.00
#
_symmetry.space_group_name_H-M   'P 1'
#
loop_
_entity.id
_entity.type
_entity.pdbx_description
1 polymer ?
#
loop_
_entity_poly.entity_id
_entity_poly.type
_entity_poly.pdbx_seq_one_letter_code
_entity_poly.pdbx_strand_id
1 'polypeptide(L)'
;MTTQTTAPKNTGAPAQGDTSGLIGIPADLGRALATGGGILTVVSTFLAWTWTAEFPGDLTVYGYPGGLQVLVLIAGAVTTLFGLASYGIKGLGWLAPAGADAALKFAALAAFATTWYTIIAISAQLGGVVNLEPGGYIAAAVTLIAFLGAL
;
A
#
# COMPACT_ATOMS: atom_id res chain seq x y z
N MET A 1 1.65 41.44 -47.97
CA MET A 1 1.08 40.87 -46.73
C MET A 1 1.34 39.37 -46.76
N THR A 2 2.30 38.87 -46.00
CA THR A 2 2.67 37.43 -45.98
C THR A 2 2.32 36.85 -44.62
N THR A 3 1.30 35.99 -44.56
CA THR A 3 0.90 35.30 -43.34
C THR A 3 1.90 34.19 -43.03
N GLN A 4 2.64 34.35 -41.92
CA GLN A 4 3.46 33.29 -41.32
C GLN A 4 2.51 32.30 -40.62
N THR A 5 2.36 31.10 -41.18
CA THR A 5 1.69 29.99 -40.51
C THR A 5 2.69 29.35 -39.55
N THR A 6 2.57 29.66 -38.25
CA THR A 6 3.30 28.94 -37.21
C THR A 6 2.80 27.50 -37.17
N ALA A 7 3.70 26.53 -37.36
CA ALA A 7 3.36 25.12 -37.22
C ALA A 7 2.80 24.86 -35.80
N PRO A 8 1.73 24.04 -35.66
CA PRO A 8 1.19 23.71 -34.37
C PRO A 8 2.30 23.07 -33.52
N LYS A 9 2.46 23.58 -32.30
CA LYS A 9 3.37 23.01 -31.31
C LYS A 9 2.89 21.58 -31.06
N ASN A 10 3.61 20.58 -31.58
CA ASN A 10 3.43 19.20 -31.13
C ASN A 10 3.67 19.22 -29.62
N THR A 11 2.59 19.14 -28.84
CA THR A 11 2.65 18.69 -27.46
C THR A 11 3.20 17.27 -27.54
N GLY A 12 4.53 17.16 -27.43
CA GLY A 12 5.24 15.89 -27.53
C GLY A 12 4.53 14.85 -26.68
N ALA A 13 4.43 13.64 -27.22
CA ALA A 13 4.01 12.49 -26.44
C ALA A 13 4.80 12.49 -25.12
N PRO A 14 4.14 12.29 -23.96
CA PRO A 14 4.84 12.22 -22.67
C PRO A 14 5.99 11.24 -22.81
N ALA A 15 7.18 11.66 -22.38
CA ALA A 15 8.35 10.80 -22.45
C ALA A 15 8.08 9.56 -21.59
N GLN A 16 8.56 8.40 -22.02
CA GLN A 16 8.56 7.19 -21.19
C GLN A 16 9.27 7.53 -19.87
N GLY A 17 8.51 7.67 -18.78
CA GLY A 17 9.02 8.09 -17.47
C GLY A 17 8.47 9.40 -16.91
N ASP A 18 7.44 10.02 -17.50
CA ASP A 18 6.77 11.18 -16.90
C ASP A 18 6.29 10.87 -15.48
N THR A 19 6.98 11.47 -14.51
CA THR A 19 6.67 11.42 -13.09
C THR A 19 5.27 12.00 -12.87
N SER A 20 4.37 11.21 -12.28
CA SER A 20 2.97 11.59 -12.05
C SER A 20 2.60 11.40 -10.57
N GLY A 21 1.52 12.02 -10.12
CA GLY A 21 1.05 11.91 -8.73
C GLY A 21 1.73 12.87 -7.75
N LEU A 22 1.41 12.72 -6.46
CA LEU A 22 1.85 13.65 -5.41
C LEU A 22 3.36 13.55 -5.12
N ILE A 23 3.94 12.36 -5.31
CA ILE A 23 5.33 12.03 -4.94
C ILE A 23 6.24 11.98 -6.18
N GLY A 24 5.67 12.10 -7.39
CA GLY A 24 6.44 12.08 -8.64
C GLY A 24 7.05 10.70 -8.95
N ILE A 25 6.41 9.62 -8.49
CA ILE A 25 6.81 8.26 -8.85
C ILE A 25 6.20 7.94 -10.23
N PRO A 26 6.96 7.33 -11.17
CA PRO A 26 6.38 6.88 -12.44
C PRO A 26 5.20 5.95 -12.19
N ALA A 27 4.11 6.12 -12.94
CA ALA A 27 2.83 5.45 -12.67
C ALA A 27 2.95 3.91 -12.58
N ASP A 28 3.72 3.30 -13.48
CA ASP A 28 3.94 1.84 -13.49
C ASP A 28 4.69 1.37 -12.23
N LEU A 29 5.71 2.13 -11.82
CA LEU A 29 6.47 1.83 -10.60
C LEU A 29 5.59 2.02 -9.36
N GLY A 30 4.83 3.10 -9.28
CA GLY A 30 3.90 3.35 -8.17
C GLY A 30 2.88 2.22 -8.03
N ARG A 31 2.28 1.80 -9.15
CA ARG A 31 1.32 0.69 -9.20
C ARG A 31 1.95 -0.64 -8.78
N ALA A 32 3.19 -0.90 -9.18
CA ALA A 32 3.95 -2.08 -8.75
C ALA A 32 4.25 -2.05 -7.23
N LEU A 33 4.66 -0.90 -6.70
CA LEU A 33 4.91 -0.72 -5.27
C LEU A 33 3.63 -0.86 -4.43
N ALA A 34 2.52 -0.28 -4.88
CA ALA A 34 1.22 -0.40 -4.22
C ALA A 34 0.72 -1.86 -4.17
N THR A 35 0.81 -2.56 -5.31
CA THR A 35 0.34 -3.95 -5.43
C THR A 35 1.26 -4.92 -4.68
N GLY A 36 2.57 -4.80 -4.89
CA GLY A 36 3.57 -5.61 -4.20
C GLY A 36 3.57 -5.36 -2.69
N GLY A 37 3.45 -4.11 -2.26
CA GLY A 37 3.31 -3.73 -0.86
C GLY A 37 2.02 -4.28 -0.24
N GLY A 38 0.90 -4.29 -0.96
CA GLY A 38 -0.34 -4.97 -0.54
C GLY A 38 -0.14 -6.47 -0.30
N ILE A 39 0.51 -7.17 -1.23
CA ILE A 39 0.81 -8.61 -1.12
C ILE A 39 1.71 -8.87 0.10
N LEU A 40 2.79 -8.09 0.23
CA LEU A 40 3.72 -8.24 1.35
C LEU A 40 3.08 -7.85 2.69
N THR A 41 2.08 -6.94 2.69
CA THR A 41 1.27 -6.64 3.88
C THR A 41 0.51 -7.88 4.33
N VAL A 42 -0.16 -8.58 3.41
CA VAL A 42 -0.84 -9.85 3.71
C VAL A 42 0.12 -10.88 4.28
N VAL A 43 1.31 -11.03 3.68
CA VAL A 43 2.31 -11.97 4.19
C VAL A 43 2.76 -11.55 5.60
N SER A 44 3.00 -10.26 5.84
CA SER A 44 3.49 -9.73 7.11
C SER A 44 2.58 -9.99 8.31
N THR A 45 1.26 -10.15 8.10
CA THR A 45 0.32 -10.43 9.19
C THR A 45 0.44 -11.85 9.73
N PHE A 46 1.10 -12.75 9.00
CA PHE A 46 1.40 -14.11 9.47
C PHE A 46 2.73 -14.19 10.23
N LEU A 47 3.42 -13.08 10.45
CA LEU A 47 4.63 -13.01 11.25
C LEU A 47 4.29 -12.49 12.65
N ALA A 48 5.06 -12.89 13.66
CA ALA A 48 4.97 -12.28 14.98
C ALA A 48 5.31 -10.77 14.93
N TRP A 49 4.50 -9.93 15.57
CA TRP A 49 4.72 -8.49 15.64
C TRP A 49 5.25 -8.04 17.01
N THR A 50 5.11 -8.89 18.02
CA THR A 50 5.73 -8.74 19.33
C THR A 50 6.06 -10.12 19.89
N TRP A 51 6.94 -10.18 20.89
CA TRP A 51 7.33 -11.42 21.55
C TRP A 51 6.53 -11.72 22.83
N THR A 52 5.71 -10.77 23.30
CA THR A 52 4.91 -10.90 24.52
C THR A 52 3.41 -10.89 24.23
N ALA A 53 2.67 -11.75 24.93
CA ALA A 53 1.21 -11.83 24.85
C ALA A 53 0.50 -10.74 25.68
N GLU A 54 1.25 -9.84 26.31
CA GLU A 54 0.69 -8.72 27.10
C GLU A 54 -0.05 -7.69 26.24
N PHE A 55 0.26 -7.62 24.94
CA PHE A 55 -0.48 -6.76 24.02
C PHE A 55 -1.83 -7.41 23.62
N PRO A 56 -2.95 -6.66 23.65
CA PRO A 56 -4.27 -7.21 23.33
C PRO A 56 -4.35 -7.90 21.97
N GLY A 57 -4.99 -9.07 21.95
CA GLY A 57 -5.25 -9.83 20.73
C GLY A 57 -4.10 -10.74 20.27
N ASP A 58 -3.08 -10.94 21.12
CA ASP A 58 -1.93 -11.84 20.97
C ASP A 58 -1.34 -11.88 19.55
N LEU A 59 -0.29 -11.09 19.35
CA LEU A 59 0.40 -10.92 18.06
C LEU A 59 1.73 -11.66 18.03
N THR A 60 1.91 -12.68 18.88
CA THR A 60 3.17 -13.43 19.03
C THR A 60 3.27 -14.66 18.13
N VAL A 61 2.15 -15.10 17.54
CA VAL A 61 2.06 -16.39 16.88
C VAL A 61 2.29 -16.28 15.37
N TYR A 62 3.29 -16.99 14.86
CA TYR A 62 3.49 -17.15 13.43
C TYR A 62 2.36 -17.99 12.80
N GLY A 63 1.87 -17.55 11.64
CA GLY A 63 0.82 -18.25 10.89
C GLY A 63 -0.61 -18.05 11.42
N TYR A 64 -0.79 -17.39 12.57
CA TYR A 64 -2.09 -17.14 13.17
C TYR A 64 -2.26 -15.64 13.49
N PRO A 65 -2.78 -14.84 12.54
CA PRO A 65 -2.93 -13.41 12.75
C PRO A 65 -3.91 -13.11 13.90
N GLY A 66 -3.44 -12.36 14.89
CA GLY A 66 -4.23 -11.87 16.02
C GLY A 66 -5.17 -10.72 15.64
N GLY A 67 -5.87 -10.16 16.63
CA GLY A 67 -7.01 -9.25 16.40
C GLY A 67 -6.74 -8.08 15.43
N LEU A 68 -5.72 -7.25 15.71
CA LEU A 68 -5.37 -6.13 14.83
C LEU A 68 -4.70 -6.57 13.53
N GLN A 69 -3.96 -7.68 13.54
CA GLN A 69 -3.37 -8.27 12.33
C GLN A 69 -4.46 -8.67 11.32
N VAL A 70 -5.63 -9.13 11.76
CA VAL A 70 -6.75 -9.46 10.85
C VAL A 70 -7.28 -8.22 10.11
N LEU A 71 -7.34 -7.06 10.76
CA LEU A 71 -7.74 -5.82 10.08
C LEU A 71 -6.73 -5.42 9.01
N VAL A 72 -5.44 -5.54 9.33
CA VAL A 72 -4.35 -5.27 8.39
C VAL A 72 -4.33 -6.30 7.25
N LEU A 73 -4.65 -7.56 7.53
CA LEU A 73 -4.76 -8.63 6.54
C LEU A 73 -5.84 -8.28 5.51
N ILE A 74 -7.02 -7.88 5.99
CA ILE A 74 -8.13 -7.47 5.11
C ILE A 74 -7.74 -6.23 4.31
N ALA A 75 -7.16 -5.21 4.95
CA ALA A 75 -6.74 -3.99 4.27
C ALA A 75 -5.66 -4.26 3.20
N GLY A 76 -4.68 -5.12 3.49
CA GLY A 76 -3.65 -5.58 2.55
C GLY A 76 -4.24 -6.39 1.39
N ALA A 77 -5.20 -7.28 1.67
CA ALA A 77 -5.90 -8.05 0.64
C ALA A 77 -6.71 -7.13 -0.30
N VAL A 78 -7.46 -6.18 0.25
CA VAL A 78 -8.22 -5.20 -0.53
C VAL A 78 -7.29 -4.31 -1.36
N THR A 79 -6.17 -3.86 -0.78
CA THR A 79 -5.12 -3.11 -1.51
C THR A 79 -4.57 -3.94 -2.67
N THR A 80 -4.30 -5.22 -2.45
CA THR A 80 -3.84 -6.15 -3.49
C THR A 80 -4.87 -6.30 -4.60
N LEU A 81 -6.14 -6.49 -4.26
CA LEU A 81 -7.21 -6.65 -5.24
C LEU A 81 -7.41 -5.40 -6.10
N PHE A 82 -7.39 -4.20 -5.52
CA PHE A 82 -7.46 -2.97 -6.29
C PHE A 82 -6.17 -2.72 -7.11
N GLY A 83 -5.01 -3.10 -6.58
CA GLY A 83 -3.75 -3.08 -7.34
C GLY A 83 -3.83 -3.97 -8.57
N LEU A 84 -4.29 -5.21 -8.42
CA LEU A 84 -4.53 -6.15 -9.52
C LEU A 84 -5.59 -5.64 -10.51
N ALA A 85 -6.67 -5.02 -10.02
CA ALA A 85 -7.71 -4.43 -10.86
C ALA A 85 -7.16 -3.26 -11.70
N SER A 86 -6.21 -2.49 -11.16
CA SER A 86 -5.57 -1.37 -11.87
C SER A 86 -4.72 -1.79 -13.07
N TYR A 87 -4.31 -3.05 -13.16
CA TYR A 87 -3.67 -3.63 -14.35
C TYR A 87 -4.65 -4.08 -15.43
N GLY A 88 -5.96 -3.94 -15.22
CA GLY A 88 -6.97 -4.35 -16.22
C GLY A 88 -7.13 -5.86 -16.36
N ILE A 89 -6.83 -6.63 -15.31
CA ILE A 89 -6.99 -8.10 -15.32
C ILE A 89 -8.45 -8.45 -15.61
N LYS A 90 -8.67 -9.31 -16.61
CA LYS A 90 -10.00 -9.75 -17.03
C LYS A 90 -10.73 -10.39 -15.86
N GLY A 91 -11.91 -9.86 -15.52
CA GLY A 91 -12.73 -10.34 -14.40
C GLY A 91 -12.57 -9.54 -13.10
N LEU A 92 -11.66 -8.58 -13.01
CA LEU A 92 -11.54 -7.66 -11.86
C LEU A 92 -12.18 -6.28 -12.12
N GLY A 93 -12.58 -5.98 -13.35
CA GLY A 93 -13.19 -4.68 -13.70
C GLY A 93 -14.47 -4.35 -12.93
N TRP A 94 -15.22 -5.35 -12.44
CA TRP A 94 -16.40 -5.13 -11.61
C TRP A 94 -16.07 -4.58 -10.22
N LEU A 95 -14.83 -4.79 -9.74
CA LEU A 95 -14.39 -4.33 -8.43
C LEU A 95 -14.17 -2.81 -8.42
N ALA A 96 -13.83 -2.23 -9.58
CA ALA A 96 -13.55 -0.81 -9.74
C ALA A 96 -14.14 -0.27 -11.05
N PRO A 97 -15.48 -0.19 -11.19
CA PRO A 97 -16.16 0.17 -12.44
C PRO A 97 -15.86 1.60 -12.90
N ALA A 98 -15.50 2.49 -11.96
CA ALA A 98 -15.10 3.88 -12.23
C ALA A 98 -13.57 4.08 -12.32
N GLY A 99 -12.79 2.99 -12.31
CA GLY A 99 -11.33 3.01 -12.22
C GLY A 99 -10.81 2.70 -10.82
N ALA A 100 -9.62 2.09 -10.76
CA ALA A 100 -9.06 1.53 -9.53
C ALA A 100 -8.22 2.53 -8.71
N ASP A 101 -7.82 3.67 -9.25
CA ASP A 101 -6.83 4.55 -8.62
C ASP A 101 -7.30 5.12 -7.27
N ALA A 102 -8.52 5.65 -7.17
CA ALA A 102 -9.05 6.19 -5.91
C ALA A 102 -9.25 5.09 -4.85
N ALA A 103 -9.75 3.93 -5.27
CA ALA A 103 -9.97 2.79 -4.39
C ALA A 103 -8.65 2.21 -3.86
N LEU A 104 -7.63 2.11 -4.73
CA LEU A 104 -6.28 1.68 -4.36
C LEU A 104 -5.64 2.65 -3.34
N LYS A 105 -5.73 3.96 -3.58
CA LYS A 105 -5.23 4.99 -2.65
C LYS A 105 -5.88 4.87 -1.28
N PHE A 106 -7.20 4.74 -1.23
CA PHE A 106 -7.94 4.61 0.02
C PHE A 106 -7.59 3.30 0.75
N ALA A 107 -7.52 2.18 0.04
CA ALA A 107 -7.16 0.89 0.62
C ALA A 107 -5.72 0.88 1.17
N ALA A 108 -4.77 1.43 0.41
CA ALA A 108 -3.37 1.55 0.84
C ALA A 108 -3.23 2.46 2.07
N LEU A 109 -3.98 3.58 2.11
CA LEU A 109 -4.04 4.46 3.28
C LEU A 109 -4.63 3.74 4.50
N ALA A 110 -5.70 2.95 4.33
CA ALA A 110 -6.29 2.17 5.41
C ALA A 110 -5.29 1.14 5.97
N ALA A 111 -4.62 0.39 5.09
CA ALA A 111 -3.59 -0.58 5.50
C ALA A 111 -2.43 0.11 6.25
N PHE A 112 -1.94 1.24 5.74
CA PHE A 112 -0.92 2.05 6.39
C PHE A 112 -1.38 2.55 7.76
N ALA A 113 -2.52 3.22 7.84
CA ALA A 113 -3.02 3.83 9.07
C ALA A 113 -3.27 2.78 10.16
N THR A 114 -3.92 1.66 9.84
CA THR A 114 -4.19 0.59 10.82
C THR A 114 -2.89 -0.08 11.29
N THR A 115 -1.94 -0.30 10.38
CA THR A 115 -0.65 -0.90 10.74
C THR A 115 0.15 0.03 11.65
N TRP A 116 0.31 1.29 11.25
CA TRP A 116 1.07 2.26 12.04
C TRP A 116 0.42 2.57 13.39
N TYR A 117 -0.91 2.63 13.45
CA TYR A 117 -1.63 2.66 14.72
C TYR A 117 -1.25 1.47 15.61
N THR A 118 -1.24 0.25 15.06
CA THR A 118 -0.90 -0.96 15.81
C THR A 118 0.54 -0.94 16.31
N ILE A 119 1.51 -0.56 15.46
CA ILE A 119 2.93 -0.49 15.82
C ILE A 119 3.18 0.57 16.91
N ILE A 120 2.52 1.73 16.80
CA ILE A 120 2.58 2.79 17.82
C ILE A 120 1.94 2.30 19.12
N ALA A 121 0.79 1.62 19.06
CA ALA A 121 0.10 1.08 20.22
C ALA A 121 0.94 0.02 20.94
N ILE A 122 1.58 -0.90 20.21
CA ILE A 122 2.51 -1.89 20.79
C ILE A 122 3.64 -1.16 21.51
N SER A 123 4.26 -0.18 20.84
CA SER A 123 5.39 0.57 21.38
C SER A 123 5.00 1.36 22.64
N ALA A 124 3.83 2.00 22.65
CA ALA A 124 3.34 2.77 23.78
C ALA A 124 2.93 1.87 24.96
N GLN A 125 2.28 0.75 24.69
CA GLN A 125 1.74 -0.14 25.73
C GLN A 125 2.83 -1.00 26.38
N LEU A 126 3.80 -1.47 25.59
CA LEU A 126 4.87 -2.36 26.07
C LEU A 126 6.15 -1.61 26.46
N GLY A 127 6.17 -0.28 26.35
CA GLY A 127 7.30 0.53 26.82
C GLY A 127 8.47 0.67 25.85
N GLY A 128 8.21 0.54 24.54
CA GLY A 128 9.16 0.93 23.50
C GLY A 128 9.11 0.07 22.25
N VAL A 129 9.75 0.56 21.18
CA VAL A 129 9.90 -0.15 19.90
C VAL A 129 10.71 -1.44 20.02
N VAL A 130 11.49 -1.61 21.10
CA VAL A 130 12.24 -2.84 21.39
C VAL A 130 11.34 -4.07 21.56
N ASN A 131 10.04 -3.86 21.82
CA ASN A 131 9.06 -4.93 21.91
C ASN A 131 8.48 -5.36 20.55
N LEU A 132 8.90 -4.72 19.46
CA LEU A 132 8.53 -5.12 18.11
C LEU A 132 9.41 -6.27 17.65
N GLU A 133 8.76 -7.32 17.16
CA GLU A 133 9.42 -8.40 16.43
C GLU A 133 9.64 -7.99 14.96
N PRO A 134 10.51 -8.72 14.22
CA PRO A 134 10.77 -8.44 12.81
C PRO A 134 9.51 -8.34 11.94
N GLY A 135 8.45 -9.09 12.25
CA GLY A 135 7.19 -9.02 11.51
C GLY A 135 6.51 -7.65 11.60
N GLY A 136 6.58 -6.98 12.76
CA GLY A 136 6.02 -5.65 12.95
C GLY A 136 6.75 -4.58 12.13
N TYR A 137 8.09 -4.66 12.10
CA TYR A 137 8.90 -3.77 11.25
C TYR A 137 8.65 -4.00 9.75
N ILE A 138 8.55 -5.26 9.34
CA ILE A 138 8.21 -5.62 7.95
C ILE A 138 6.84 -5.03 7.60
N ALA A 139 5.82 -5.24 8.44
CA ALA A 139 4.48 -4.70 8.23
C ALA A 139 4.48 -3.16 8.09
N ALA A 140 5.19 -2.45 8.98
CA ALA A 140 5.32 -1.00 8.92
C ALA A 140 5.96 -0.52 7.60
N ALA A 141 7.04 -1.19 7.17
CA ALA A 141 7.76 -0.84 5.96
C ALA A 141 6.93 -1.12 4.69
N VAL A 142 6.32 -2.30 4.57
CA VAL A 142 5.60 -2.70 3.35
C VAL A 142 4.30 -1.94 3.17
N THR A 143 3.63 -1.56 4.27
CA THR A 143 2.44 -0.69 4.19
C THR A 143 2.79 0.75 3.86
N LEU A 144 3.92 1.26 4.34
CA LEU A 144 4.44 2.56 3.91
C LEU A 144 4.79 2.54 2.42
N ILE A 145 5.48 1.50 1.94
CA ILE A 145 5.79 1.34 0.51
C ILE A 145 4.50 1.27 -0.33
N ALA A 146 3.51 0.51 0.13
CA ALA A 146 2.22 0.40 -0.55
C ALA A 146 1.52 1.76 -0.68
N PHE A 147 1.49 2.52 0.42
CA PHE A 147 0.88 3.84 0.47
C PHE A 147 1.62 4.84 -0.42
N LEU A 148 2.95 4.93 -0.32
CA LEU A 148 3.76 5.81 -1.17
C LEU A 148 3.62 5.47 -2.66
N GLY A 149 3.59 4.18 -3.01
CA GLY A 149 3.37 3.74 -4.38
C GLY A 149 1.99 4.11 -4.93
N ALA A 150 0.98 4.22 -4.06
CA ALA A 150 -0.36 4.59 -4.47
C ALA A 150 -0.55 6.09 -4.74
N LEU A 151 0.34 6.97 -4.25
CA LEU A 151 0.17 8.43 -4.26
C LEU A 151 0.59 9.15 -5.54
#